data_AF-A0AAW0I2K4-F1
#
_entry.id   AF-A0AAW0I2K4-F1
#
_cell.length_a   1.000
_cell.length_b   1.000
_cell.length_c   1.000
_cell.angle_alpha   90.00
_cell.angle_beta   90.00
_cell.angle_gamma   90.00
#
_symmetry.space_group_name_H-M   'P 1'
#
loop_
_entity.id
_entity.type
_entity.pdbx_description
1 polymer ?
#
loop_
_entity_poly.entity_id
_entity_poly.type
_entity_poly.pdbx_seq_one_letter_code
_entity_poly.pdbx_strand_id
1 'polypeptide(L)' 'MGISWDNWYKHSKTRGKRKPYHKKQKYELGRPGLTLRLALVASTRIIDVIYNASNNELVRTKNLVKICIVLIDNTPY' A
#
# COMPACT_ATOMS: atom_id res chain seq x y z
N MET A 1 -7.71 12.44 15.68
CA MET A 1 -6.27 12.61 15.33
C MET A 1 -5.81 11.33 14.66
N GLY A 2 -5.24 11.39 13.45
CA GLY A 2 -4.86 10.21 12.68
C GLY A 2 -3.94 10.54 11.50
N ILE A 3 -3.63 9.53 10.68
CA ILE A 3 -2.93 9.67 9.39
C ILE A 3 -3.78 10.58 8.49
N SER A 4 -3.17 11.54 7.81
CA SER A 4 -3.87 12.49 6.93
C SER A 4 -3.17 12.61 5.58
N TRP A 5 -3.97 12.85 4.55
CA TRP A 5 -3.54 13.04 3.15
C TRP A 5 -3.31 14.51 2.78
N ASP A 6 -3.37 15.42 3.76
CA ASP A 6 -3.13 16.84 3.56
C ASP A 6 -1.69 17.11 3.12
N ASN A 7 -1.45 18.16 2.34
CA ASN A 7 -0.10 18.51 1.87
C ASN A 7 0.55 19.64 2.70
N TRP A 8 -0.10 20.08 3.78
CA TRP A 8 0.35 21.21 4.61
C TRP A 8 1.67 20.95 5.34
N TYR A 9 1.98 19.69 5.62
CA TYR A 9 3.28 19.30 6.19
C TYR A 9 4.42 19.31 5.15
N LYS A 10 4.11 19.31 3.85
CA LYS A 10 5.14 19.32 2.79
C LYS A 10 5.68 20.72 2.54
N HIS A 11 6.94 20.82 2.13
CA HIS A 11 7.55 22.09 1.69
C HIS A 11 6.95 22.60 0.36
N SER A 12 7.02 23.92 0.15
CA SER A 12 6.72 24.53 -1.15
C SER A 12 7.75 24.12 -2.21
N LYS A 13 7.46 24.37 -3.50
CA LYS A 13 8.42 24.10 -4.60
C LYS A 13 9.74 24.86 -4.41
N THR A 14 9.69 26.05 -3.80
CA THR A 14 10.84 26.87 -3.42
C THR A 14 11.51 26.43 -2.11
N ARG A 15 11.13 25.26 -1.57
CA ARG A 15 11.62 24.68 -0.29
C ARG A 15 11.25 25.44 0.98
N GLY A 16 10.47 26.52 0.88
CA GLY A 16 9.91 27.23 2.04
C GLY A 16 8.93 26.36 2.85
N LYS A 17 8.90 26.56 4.18
CA LYS A 17 7.94 25.89 5.06
C LYS A 17 6.54 26.49 4.86
N ARG A 18 5.52 25.64 4.69
CA ARG A 18 4.11 26.07 4.66
C ARG A 18 3.60 26.31 6.10
N LYS A 19 2.79 27.35 6.29
CA LYS A 19 2.08 27.58 7.55
C LYS A 19 0.75 26.83 7.51
N PRO A 20 0.45 25.92 8.47
CA PRO A 20 -0.86 25.27 8.54
C PRO A 20 -1.92 26.29 8.95
N TYR A 21 -2.98 26.46 8.16
CA TYR A 21 -4.05 27.41 8.46
C TYR A 21 -5.21 26.77 9.23
N HIS A 22 -5.35 25.45 9.17
CA HIS A 22 -6.42 24.71 9.83
C HIS A 22 -5.88 23.44 10.48
N LYS A 23 -6.68 22.87 11.38
CA LYS A 23 -6.44 21.54 11.95
C LYS A 23 -6.79 20.46 10.91
N LYS A 24 -6.29 19.23 11.10
CA LYS A 24 -6.60 18.09 10.22
C LYS A 24 -8.11 17.89 10.11
N GLN A 25 -8.63 17.80 8.89
CA GLN A 25 -10.07 17.68 8.63
C GLN A 25 -10.49 16.22 8.45
N LYS A 26 -11.77 15.91 8.74
CA LYS A 26 -12.27 14.53 8.74
C LYS A 26 -12.22 13.86 7.36
N TYR A 27 -12.43 14.62 6.29
CA TYR A 27 -12.44 14.08 4.92
C TYR A 27 -11.04 13.81 4.34
N GLU A 28 -9.97 14.30 4.97
CA GLU A 28 -8.58 14.04 4.56
C GLU A 28 -7.92 12.90 5.33
N LEU A 29 -8.67 12.22 6.23
CA LEU A 29 -8.12 11.16 7.05
C LEU A 29 -7.81 9.91 6.22
N GLY A 30 -6.58 9.44 6.35
CA GLY A 30 -6.13 8.17 5.78
C GLY A 30 -6.50 6.99 6.68
N ARG A 31 -6.37 5.79 6.12
CA ARG A 31 -6.49 4.51 6.84
C ARG A 31 -5.11 3.86 6.97
N PRO A 32 -4.87 3.05 8.02
CA PRO A 32 -3.67 2.22 8.06
C PRO A 32 -3.66 1.27 6.86
N GLY A 33 -2.47 1.05 6.30
CA GLY A 33 -2.29 0.11 5.18
C GLY A 33 -2.64 -1.32 5.62
N LEU A 34 -3.33 -2.05 4.75
CA LEU A 34 -3.64 -3.46 4.98
C LEU A 34 -2.49 -4.32 4.46
N THR A 35 -1.97 -5.22 5.29
CA THR A 35 -1.05 -6.26 4.86
C THR A 35 -1.85 -7.49 4.45
N LEU A 36 -2.03 -7.67 3.14
CA LEU A 36 -2.67 -8.86 2.59
C LEU A 36 -1.61 -9.96 2.44
N ARG A 37 -1.81 -11.05 3.18
CA ARG A 37 -1.06 -12.30 3.02
C ARG A 37 -1.85 -13.29 2.17
N LEU A 38 -1.14 -14.22 1.55
CA LEU A 38 -1.57 -15.15 0.49
C LEU A 38 -2.88 -15.93 0.70
N ALA A 39 -3.48 -15.92 1.89
CA ALA A 39 -4.59 -16.80 2.24
C ALA A 39 -6.01 -16.30 1.91
N LEU A 40 -6.19 -15.06 1.43
CA LEU A 40 -7.50 -14.39 1.58
C LEU A 40 -8.36 -14.17 0.33
N VAL A 41 -7.96 -14.54 -0.89
CA VAL A 41 -8.79 -14.21 -2.08
C VAL A 41 -8.83 -15.29 -3.18
N ALA A 42 -10.06 -15.78 -3.42
CA ALA A 42 -10.65 -16.40 -4.63
C ALA A 42 -10.26 -17.83 -5.05
N SER A 43 -11.09 -18.41 -5.95
CA SER A 43 -11.26 -19.82 -6.36
C SER A 43 -10.03 -20.72 -6.53
N THR A 44 -8.81 -20.16 -6.58
CA THR A 44 -7.56 -20.87 -6.84
C THR A 44 -6.52 -20.47 -5.80
N ARG A 45 -5.76 -21.44 -5.27
CA ARG A 45 -4.76 -21.16 -4.22
C ARG A 45 -3.53 -20.46 -4.82
N ILE A 46 -3.12 -19.34 -4.21
CA ILE A 46 -1.86 -18.66 -4.55
C ILE A 46 -0.72 -19.33 -3.77
N ILE A 47 0.32 -19.77 -4.48
CA ILE A 47 1.45 -20.52 -3.90
C ILE A 47 2.51 -19.57 -3.35
N ASP A 48 2.99 -18.64 -4.19
CA ASP A 48 4.01 -17.68 -3.77
C ASP A 48 4.01 -16.40 -4.58
N VAL A 49 4.63 -15.35 -4.03
CA VAL A 49 4.95 -14.12 -4.76
C VAL A 49 6.36 -14.25 -5.32
N ILE A 50 6.54 -14.17 -6.64
CA ILE A 50 7.85 -14.33 -7.29
C ILE A 50 8.52 -12.97 -7.48
N TYR A 51 7.75 -11.95 -7.88
CA TYR A 51 8.31 -10.67 -8.26
C TYR A 51 7.36 -9.51 -8.00
N ASN A 52 7.93 -8.37 -7.63
CA ASN A 52 7.25 -7.09 -7.57
C ASN A 52 8.19 -5.97 -8.02
N ALA A 53 7.71 -5.09 -8.90
CA ALA A 53 8.55 -4.04 -9.50
C ALA A 53 8.97 -2.94 -8.52
N SER A 54 8.12 -2.62 -7.53
CA SER A 54 8.30 -1.44 -6.69
C SER A 54 9.17 -1.65 -5.46
N ASN A 55 9.19 -2.87 -4.90
CA ASN A 55 9.96 -3.20 -3.69
C ASN A 55 10.12 -4.72 -3.57
N ASN A 56 11.37 -5.19 -3.39
CA ASN A 56 11.71 -6.59 -3.20
C ASN A 56 11.40 -7.14 -1.81
N GLU A 57 11.26 -6.29 -0.78
CA GLU A 57 10.85 -6.74 0.55
C GLU A 57 9.45 -7.38 0.52
N LEU A 58 8.57 -6.91 -0.37
CA LEU A 58 7.23 -7.45 -0.53
C LEU A 58 7.24 -8.90 -1.03
N VAL A 59 8.24 -9.28 -1.83
CA VAL A 59 8.47 -10.67 -2.27
C VAL A 59 8.91 -11.52 -1.08
N ARG A 60 9.87 -11.03 -0.29
CA ARG A 60 10.41 -11.73 0.89
C ARG A 60 9.34 -11.97 1.96
N THR A 61 8.48 -10.99 2.20
CA THR A 61 7.40 -11.09 3.20
C THR A 61 6.13 -11.72 2.66
N LYS A 62 6.08 -12.08 1.37
CA LYS A 62 4.91 -12.64 0.69
C LYS A 62 3.67 -11.75 0.81
N ASN A 63 3.86 -10.44 0.67
CA ASN A 63 2.79 -9.45 0.71
C ASN A 63 2.21 -9.24 -0.69
N LEU A 64 0.88 -9.29 -0.79
CA LEU A 64 0.17 -9.07 -2.05
C LEU A 64 -0.13 -7.59 -2.25
N VAL A 65 0.37 -7.05 -3.36
CA VAL A 65 0.13 -5.68 -3.82
C VAL A 65 -0.28 -5.73 -5.29
N LYS A 66 -0.94 -4.69 -5.78
CA LYS A 66 -1.31 -4.57 -7.18
C LYS A 66 -0.07 -4.75 -8.08
N ILE A 67 -0.20 -5.49 -9.17
CA ILE A 67 0.85 -5.75 -10.19
C ILE A 67 1.95 -6.75 -9.73
N CYS A 68 1.86 -7.35 -8.54
CA CYS A 68 2.76 -8.45 -8.17
C CYS A 68 2.58 -9.67 -9.09
N ILE A 69 3.69 -10.32 -9.47
CA ILE A 69 3.69 -11.59 -10.22
C ILE A 69 3.73 -12.74 -9.22
N VAL A 70 2.79 -13.67 -9.36
CA VAL A 70 2.54 -14.77 -8.41
C VAL A 70 2.52 -16.13 -9.10
N LEU A 71 2.86 -17.17 -8.35
CA LEU A 71 2.66 -18.56 -8.74
C LEU A 71 1.28 -19.04 -8.26
N ILE A 72 0.51 -19.65 -9.15
CA ILE A 72 -0.86 -20.13 -8.87
C ILE A 72 -0.89 -21.67 -8.95
N ASP A 73 -1.68 -22.30 -8.08
CA ASP A 73 -1.96 -23.73 -8.13
C ASP A 73 -2.79 -24.12 -9.36
N ASN A 74 -2.42 -25.22 -10.01
CA ASN A 74 -3.05 -25.68 -11.26
C ASN A 74 -4.30 -26.57 -11.04
N THR A 75 -4.67 -26.86 -9.79
CA THR A 75 -5.86 -27.68 -9.45
C THR A 75 -7.21 -27.28 -10.07
N PRO A 76 -7.48 -26.05 -10.54
CA PRO A 76 -8.72 -25.71 -11.24
C PRO A 76 -8.64 -25.82 -12.77
N TYR A 77 -7.53 -26.29 -13.34
CA TYR A 77 -7.34 -26.59 -14.77
C TYR A 77 -7.20 -28.09 -15.03
#